data_AF-A0A3N5E5F1-F1
#
_entry.id   AF-A0A3N5E5F1-F1
#
_cell.length_a   1.000
_cell.length_b   1.000
_cell.length_c   1.000
_cell.angle_alpha   90.00
_cell.angle_beta   90.00
_cell.angle_gamma   90.00
#
_symmetry.space_group_name_H-M   'P 1'
#
loop_
_entity.id
_entity.type
_entity.pdbx_description
1 polymer ?
#
loop_
_entity_poly.entity_id
_entity_poly.type
_entity_poly.pdbx_seq_one_letter_code
_entity_poly.pdbx_strand_id
1 'polypeptide(L)'
;LLCTGFSYLLEYRKINLKYFTEFLMKAQAIRRVGAASLDLCWTAAGAFDGFWEMRLGPWDMAAGIVILEEAGAKITNFQGGPVDVRQGDFVGANPVLHRTMLDVIRKTKIK
;
A
#
# COMPACT_ATOMS: atom_id res chain seq x y z
N LEU A 1 7.61 -5.51 -9.05
CA LEU A 1 7.43 -4.04 -9.14
C LEU A 1 6.41 -3.59 -8.10
N LEU A 2 6.75 -2.65 -7.22
CA LEU A 2 5.81 -2.11 -6.22
C LEU A 2 5.36 -0.69 -6.58
N CYS A 3 4.26 -0.23 -6.01
CA CYS A 3 3.82 1.16 -6.05
C CYS A 3 3.42 1.69 -4.66
N THR A 4 3.46 3.00 -4.50
CA THR A 4 3.08 3.69 -3.25
C THR A 4 2.74 5.15 -3.53
N GLY A 5 2.11 5.79 -2.55
CA GLY A 5 1.97 7.24 -2.49
C GLY A 5 2.50 7.82 -1.16
N PHE A 6 2.43 9.13 -1.04
CA PHE A 6 2.83 9.84 0.17
C PHE A 6 1.63 10.63 0.67
N SER A 7 1.32 10.46 1.95
CA SER A 7 0.26 11.22 2.62
C SER A 7 0.36 12.71 2.34
N TYR A 8 -0.81 13.33 2.15
CA TYR A 8 -0.97 14.79 2.04
C TYR A 8 -0.49 15.52 3.31
N LEU A 9 -0.48 14.83 4.45
CA LEU A 9 -0.11 15.37 5.75
C LEU A 9 1.41 15.36 5.93
N LEU A 10 2.01 16.56 5.98
CA LEU A 10 3.46 16.74 5.99
C LEU A 10 4.17 16.11 7.20
N GLU A 11 3.48 16.02 8.34
CA GLU A 11 3.98 15.37 9.56
C GLU A 11 4.32 13.89 9.36
N TYR A 12 3.69 13.22 8.38
CA TYR A 12 3.95 11.80 8.06
C TYR A 12 5.11 11.60 7.08
N ARG A 13 5.79 12.65 6.60
CA ARG A 13 6.91 12.51 5.64
C ARG A 13 8.02 11.60 6.16
N LYS A 14 8.39 11.72 7.44
CA LYS A 14 9.46 10.89 8.04
C LYS A 14 9.10 9.40 8.01
N ILE A 15 7.86 9.05 8.36
CA ILE A 15 7.41 7.65 8.35
C ILE A 15 7.20 7.14 6.91
N ASN A 16 6.69 7.96 5.99
CA ASN A 16 6.62 7.65 4.57
C ASN A 16 8.00 7.29 3.99
N LEU A 17 9.00 8.13 4.24
CA LEU A 17 10.39 7.88 3.82
C LEU A 17 10.95 6.61 4.45
N LYS A 18 10.60 6.31 5.71
CA LYS A 18 11.04 5.08 6.36
C LYS A 18 10.50 3.83 5.65
N TYR A 19 9.20 3.76 5.38
CA TYR A 19 8.63 2.65 4.61
C TYR A 19 9.20 2.58 3.20
N PHE A 20 9.29 3.73 2.51
CA PHE A 20 9.84 3.80 1.17
C PHE A 20 11.25 3.23 1.10
N THR A 21 12.16 3.65 1.99
CA THR A 21 13.53 3.13 2.03
C THR A 21 13.56 1.64 2.32
N GLU A 22 12.76 1.15 3.27
CA GLU A 22 12.74 -0.29 3.60
C GLU A 22 12.25 -1.16 2.43
N PHE A 23 11.25 -0.68 1.68
CA PHE A 23 10.82 -1.35 0.45
C PHE A 23 11.84 -1.19 -0.68
N LEU A 24 12.47 -0.04 -0.82
CA LEU A 24 13.46 0.22 -1.87
C LEU A 24 14.64 -0.75 -1.78
N MET A 25 15.03 -1.13 -0.56
CA MET A 25 16.10 -2.10 -0.33
C MET A 25 15.71 -3.55 -0.62
N LYS A 26 14.43 -3.85 -0.93
CA LYS A 26 13.91 -5.23 -1.09
C LYS A 26 13.15 -5.46 -2.38
N ALA A 27 12.62 -4.40 -2.99
CA ALA A 27 11.89 -4.45 -4.24
C ALA A 27 12.82 -4.12 -5.42
N GLN A 28 12.57 -4.73 -6.57
CA GLN A 28 13.31 -4.43 -7.80
C GLN A 28 13.16 -2.96 -8.22
N ALA A 29 11.98 -2.37 -8.01
CA ALA A 29 11.71 -0.95 -8.20
C ALA A 29 10.39 -0.57 -7.50
N ILE A 30 10.26 0.73 -7.23
CA ILE A 30 9.04 1.36 -6.70
C ILE A 30 8.56 2.42 -7.69
N ARG A 31 7.25 2.50 -7.92
CA ARG A 31 6.58 3.59 -8.63
C ARG A 31 5.83 4.47 -7.65
N ARG A 32 5.76 5.77 -7.98
CA ARG A 32 4.89 6.75 -7.33
C ARG A 32 4.17 7.49 -8.44
N VAL A 33 3.04 6.95 -8.89
CA VAL A 33 2.29 7.49 -10.04
C VAL A 33 1.54 8.76 -9.65
N GLY A 34 1.11 8.84 -8.39
CA GLY A 34 0.53 10.05 -7.80
C GLY A 34 -1.00 10.07 -7.77
N ALA A 35 -1.64 8.93 -7.98
CA ALA A 35 -3.07 8.75 -7.83
C ALA A 35 -3.36 7.35 -7.28
N ALA A 36 -3.70 7.25 -5.99
CA ALA A 36 -3.89 5.97 -5.30
C ALA A 36 -4.96 5.10 -5.98
N SER A 37 -6.05 5.70 -6.47
CA SER A 37 -7.10 4.97 -7.19
C SER A 37 -6.59 4.29 -8.46
N LEU A 38 -5.68 4.94 -9.20
CA LEU A 38 -5.00 4.34 -10.35
C LEU A 38 -3.99 3.29 -9.90
N ASP A 39 -3.19 3.57 -8.88
CA ASP A 39 -2.21 2.62 -8.35
C ASP A 39 -2.87 1.28 -7.94
N LEU A 40 -4.07 1.35 -7.34
CA LEU A 40 -4.88 0.17 -7.01
C LEU A 40 -5.36 -0.58 -8.25
N CYS A 41 -5.89 0.12 -9.26
CA CYS A 41 -6.33 -0.51 -10.51
C CYS A 41 -5.17 -1.16 -11.28
N TRP A 42 -3.99 -0.52 -11.29
CA TRP A 42 -2.79 -1.08 -11.90
C TRP A 42 -2.26 -2.30 -11.14
N THR A 43 -2.41 -2.32 -9.81
CA THR A 43 -2.11 -3.50 -9.01
C THR A 43 -3.10 -4.63 -9.31
N ALA A 44 -4.39 -4.33 -9.40
CA ALA A 44 -5.43 -5.29 -9.75
C ALA A 44 -5.23 -5.88 -11.16
N ALA A 45 -4.76 -5.07 -12.12
CA ALA A 45 -4.41 -5.49 -13.47
C ALA A 45 -3.08 -6.25 -13.57
N GLY A 46 -2.35 -6.45 -12.46
CA GLY A 46 -1.07 -7.16 -12.42
C GLY A 46 0.12 -6.37 -12.98
N ALA A 47 -0.05 -5.07 -13.25
CA ALA A 47 1.06 -4.19 -13.65
C ALA A 47 1.99 -3.85 -12.47
N PHE A 48 1.43 -3.82 -11.25
CA PHE A 48 2.19 -3.76 -10.00
C PHE A 48 1.90 -5.02 -9.16
N ASP A 49 2.92 -5.54 -8.49
CA ASP A 49 2.79 -6.73 -7.64
C ASP A 49 2.18 -6.39 -6.26
N GLY A 50 2.27 -5.13 -5.86
CA GLY A 50 1.73 -4.65 -4.60
C GLY A 50 1.82 -3.15 -4.41
N PHE A 51 0.93 -2.67 -3.55
CA PHE A 51 0.68 -1.29 -3.19
C PHE A 51 0.69 -1.14 -1.66
N TRP A 52 1.26 -0.05 -1.15
CA TRP A 52 1.03 0.38 0.23
C TRP A 52 0.90 1.90 0.28
N GLU A 53 0.02 2.40 1.14
CA GLU A 53 -0.05 3.82 1.47
C GLU A 53 -0.66 4.02 2.85
N MET A 54 -0.47 5.21 3.40
CA MET A 54 -1.03 5.63 4.69
C MET A 54 -1.82 6.93 4.55
N ARG A 55 -2.81 7.10 5.41
CA ARG A 55 -3.62 8.31 5.54
C ARG A 55 -4.31 8.72 4.24
N LEU A 56 -4.78 7.75 3.46
CA LEU A 56 -5.65 8.00 2.32
C LEU A 56 -7.06 8.38 2.77
N GLY A 57 -7.72 9.23 1.99
CA GLY A 57 -9.14 9.50 2.17
C GLY A 57 -9.99 8.31 1.69
N PRO A 58 -11.21 8.13 2.20
CA PRO A 58 -12.11 7.07 1.73
C PRO A 58 -12.35 7.12 0.21
N TRP A 59 -12.40 8.33 -0.37
CA TRP A 59 -12.60 8.56 -1.80
C TRP A 59 -11.43 8.06 -2.67
N ASP A 60 -10.22 7.98 -2.12
CA ASP A 60 -9.04 7.52 -2.87
C ASP A 60 -8.96 5.98 -2.94
N MET A 61 -9.54 5.28 -1.95
CA MET A 61 -9.35 3.84 -1.77
C MET A 61 -10.61 2.98 -1.91
N ALA A 62 -11.81 3.51 -1.62
CA ALA A 62 -13.01 2.68 -1.48
C ALA A 62 -13.34 1.87 -2.75
N ALA A 63 -13.34 2.52 -3.93
CA ALA A 63 -13.59 1.82 -5.20
C ALA A 63 -12.43 0.88 -5.57
N GLY A 64 -11.19 1.35 -5.39
CA GLY A 64 -10.00 0.58 -5.74
C GLY A 64 -9.82 -0.69 -4.91
N ILE A 65 -10.21 -0.67 -3.63
CA ILE A 65 -10.19 -1.85 -2.76
C ILE A 65 -11.09 -2.95 -3.30
N VAL A 66 -12.35 -2.63 -3.64
CA VAL A 66 -13.27 -3.62 -4.20
C VAL A 66 -12.71 -4.23 -5.48
N ILE A 67 -12.20 -3.41 -6.39
CA ILE A 67 -11.57 -3.88 -7.64
C ILE A 67 -10.38 -4.80 -7.35
N LEU A 68 -9.54 -4.41 -6.39
CA LEU A 68 -8.32 -5.14 -6.04
C LEU A 68 -8.65 -6.48 -5.35
N GLU A 69 -9.68 -6.54 -4.49
CA GLU A 69 -10.17 -7.77 -3.87
C GLU A 69 -10.75 -8.73 -4.91
N GLU A 70 -11.58 -8.25 -5.84
CA GLU A 70 -12.17 -9.07 -6.91
C GLU A 70 -11.12 -9.59 -7.90
N ALA A 71 -10.00 -8.87 -8.07
CA ALA A 71 -8.84 -9.35 -8.82
C ALA A 71 -8.03 -10.46 -8.09
N GLY A 72 -8.45 -10.86 -6.88
CA GLY A 72 -7.83 -11.92 -6.10
C GLY A 72 -6.62 -11.46 -5.28
N ALA A 73 -6.41 -10.16 -5.13
CA ALA A 73 -5.35 -9.65 -4.26
C ALA A 73 -5.70 -9.87 -2.79
N LYS A 74 -4.67 -10.01 -1.96
CA LYS A 74 -4.83 -9.96 -0.50
C LYS A 74 -4.66 -8.52 -0.05
N ILE A 75 -5.58 -8.05 0.79
CA ILE A 75 -5.55 -6.68 1.33
C ILE A 75 -5.72 -6.72 2.85
N THR A 76 -4.92 -5.95 3.58
CA THR A 76 -5.02 -5.78 5.03
C THR A 76 -4.60 -4.38 5.46
N ASN A 77 -5.01 -3.97 6.67
CA ASN A 77 -4.37 -2.84 7.34
C ASN A 77 -2.92 -3.17 7.74
N PHE A 78 -2.16 -2.18 8.23
CA PHE A 78 -0.76 -2.39 8.65
C PHE A 78 -0.59 -3.31 9.88
N GLN A 79 -1.69 -3.69 10.54
CA GLN A 79 -1.76 -4.66 11.63
C GLN A 79 -2.16 -6.05 11.11
N GLY A 80 -2.34 -6.25 9.81
CA GLY A 80 -2.77 -7.52 9.20
C GLY A 80 -4.24 -7.86 9.43
N GLY A 81 -5.02 -6.93 9.96
CA GLY A 81 -6.47 -7.07 10.13
C GLY A 81 -7.25 -6.51 8.93
N PRO A 82 -8.59 -6.49 9.03
CA PRO A 82 -9.46 -5.92 8.01
C PRO A 82 -9.12 -4.46 7.70
N VAL A 83 -9.28 -4.06 6.44
CA VAL A 83 -9.12 -2.67 6.03
C VAL A 83 -10.32 -1.85 6.52
N ASP A 84 -10.03 -0.70 7.11
CA ASP A 84 -11.02 0.33 7.42
C ASP A 84 -10.77 1.53 6.52
N VAL A 85 -11.68 1.77 5.58
CA VAL A 85 -11.61 2.90 4.63
C VAL A 85 -11.62 4.26 5.33
N ARG A 86 -12.00 4.32 6.63
CA ARG A 86 -11.95 5.55 7.43
C ARG A 86 -10.56 5.82 8.04
N GLN A 87 -9.68 4.82 8.08
CA GLN A 87 -8.33 4.96 8.66
C GLN A 87 -7.26 5.28 7.61
N GLY A 88 -7.42 4.78 6.37
CA GLY A 88 -6.58 5.14 5.24
C GLY A 88 -5.20 4.45 5.18
N ASP A 89 -4.92 3.51 6.09
CA ASP A 89 -3.64 2.80 6.18
C ASP A 89 -3.80 1.34 5.74
N PHE A 90 -3.25 0.96 4.59
CA PHE A 90 -3.37 -0.42 4.11
C PHE A 90 -2.28 -0.85 3.14
N VAL A 91 -2.15 -2.16 3.00
CA VAL A 91 -1.29 -2.83 2.04
C VAL A 91 -2.15 -3.82 1.24
N GLY A 92 -2.00 -3.79 -0.08
CA GLY A 92 -2.66 -4.70 -1.01
C GLY A 92 -1.65 -5.27 -1.99
N ALA A 93 -1.66 -6.58 -2.21
CA ALA A 93 -0.70 -7.23 -3.10
C ALA A 93 -1.22 -8.57 -3.57
N ASN A 94 -0.55 -9.17 -4.55
CA ASN A 94 -0.82 -10.58 -4.88
C ASN A 94 -0.65 -11.47 -3.62
N PRO A 95 -1.38 -12.62 -3.52
CA PRO A 95 -1.39 -13.43 -2.31
C PRO A 95 -0.02 -13.95 -1.86
N VAL A 96 0.89 -14.20 -2.80
CA VAL A 96 2.25 -14.69 -2.53
C VAL A 96 3.09 -13.61 -1.84
N LEU A 97 2.97 -12.36 -2.29
CA LEU A 97 3.81 -11.25 -1.85
C LEU A 97 3.27 -10.52 -0.61
N HIS A 98 1.96 -10.54 -0.40
CA HIS A 98 1.30 -9.76 0.65
C HIS A 98 1.90 -9.98 2.05
N ARG A 99 2.21 -11.24 2.40
CA ARG A 99 2.78 -11.54 3.73
C ARG A 99 4.14 -10.87 3.93
N THR A 100 5.00 -10.94 2.91
CA THR A 100 6.33 -10.33 2.93
C THR A 100 6.23 -8.81 3.07
N MET A 101 5.32 -8.16 2.34
CA MET A 101 5.12 -6.71 2.44
C MET A 101 4.62 -6.29 3.82
N LEU A 102 3.66 -7.03 4.38
CA LEU A 102 3.15 -6.78 5.73
C LEU A 102 4.24 -6.93 6.79
N ASP A 103 5.13 -7.92 6.65
CA ASP A 103 6.25 -8.12 7.57
C ASP A 103 7.28 -6.99 7.49
N VAL A 104 7.53 -6.43 6.30
CA VAL A 104 8.34 -5.20 6.15
C VAL A 104 7.69 -4.06 6.93
N ILE A 105 6.42 -3.76 6.66
CA ILE A 105 5.67 -2.67 7.32
C ILE A 105 5.71 -2.81 8.84
N ARG A 106 5.46 -4.01 9.37
CA ARG A 106 5.45 -4.25 10.83
C ARG A 106 6.81 -4.04 11.48
N LYS A 107 7.91 -4.44 10.82
CA LYS A 107 9.28 -4.20 11.31
C LYS A 107 9.67 -2.72 11.26
N THR A 108 9.12 -1.98 10.30
CA THR A 108 9.44 -0.56 10.08
C THR A 108 8.72 0.39 11.05
N LYS A 109 7.72 -0.07 11.81
CA LYS A 109 7.00 0.81 12.76
C LYS A 109 7.95 1.57 13.68
N ILE A 110 7.66 2.85 13.87
CA ILE A 110 8.34 3.69 14.86
C ILE A 110 7.71 3.37 16.22
N LYS A 111 8.54 3.08 17.23
CA LYS A 111 8.10 2.98 18.62
C LYS A 111 7.53 4.30 19.09
#